data_AF-A0A5J4J4W9-F1
#
_entry.id   AF-A0A5J4J4W9-F1
#
_cell.length_a   1.000
_cell.length_b   1.000
_cell.length_c   1.000
_cell.angle_alpha   90.00
_cell.angle_beta   90.00
_cell.angle_gamma   90.00
#
_symmetry.space_group_name_H-M   'P 1'
#
loop_
_entity.id
_entity.type
_entity.pdbx_description
1 polymer ?
#
loop_
_entity_poly.entity_id
_entity_poly.type
_entity_poly.pdbx_seq_one_letter_code
_entity_poly.pdbx_strand_id
1 'polypeptide(L)'
;MDPESIRYDNETIIWTSEGNINNGLKPFIRIADTNGRFLKEMILANRYLPNTNSNSGPRNNGVFESLTLSQDEKGYWVAMELPLIEDGVEPTLAETNSPVRIAFVNKKTGRFEKEIVYELNKVERPAINGATFEVNGIVGLIEYDINRFFVLERSYSMGYEDGGNTVKIYDVDASKATDVSSLKSLLGANYTKVTKKLLFNFETIRKDLTNAIVDNIEGLTFGPDFNNGNRSLIVIADNNFSLYGPQLNQIILFELEK
;
A
#
# COMPACT_ATOMS: atom_id res chain seq x y z
N MET A 1 14.00 13.17 -1.25
CA MET A 1 13.29 12.02 -1.84
C MET A 1 12.16 11.69 -0.90
N ASP A 2 11.05 11.23 -1.44
CA ASP A 2 9.84 10.85 -0.69
C ASP A 2 9.59 9.36 -0.94
N PRO A 3 10.26 8.47 -0.19
CA PRO A 3 10.15 7.03 -0.42
C PRO A 3 9.06 6.40 0.46
N GLU A 4 8.10 5.72 -0.16
CA GLU A 4 6.99 5.09 0.60
C GLU A 4 7.29 3.65 1.01
N SER A 5 7.95 2.89 0.12
CA SER A 5 8.23 1.48 0.37
C SER A 5 9.61 1.10 -0.11
N ILE A 6 10.28 0.25 0.64
CA ILE A 6 11.64 -0.21 0.37
C ILE A 6 11.75 -1.72 0.59
N ARG A 7 12.48 -2.41 -0.29
CA ARG A 7 12.80 -3.84 -0.16
C ARG A 7 14.25 -4.11 -0.56
N TYR A 8 14.80 -5.16 0.03
CA TYR A 8 16.09 -5.73 -0.37
C TYR A 8 15.84 -6.92 -1.31
N ASP A 9 16.57 -6.97 -2.42
CA ASP A 9 16.54 -8.05 -3.41
C ASP A 9 17.96 -8.32 -3.91
N ASN A 10 18.61 -9.38 -3.38
CA ASN A 10 19.89 -9.90 -3.85
C ASN A 10 20.94 -8.80 -4.16
N GLU A 11 21.46 -8.14 -3.12
CA GLU A 11 22.46 -7.06 -3.18
C GLU A 11 21.96 -5.75 -3.82
N THR A 12 20.66 -5.64 -4.06
CA THR A 12 20.04 -4.40 -4.50
C THR A 12 18.95 -3.95 -3.54
N ILE A 13 18.74 -2.64 -3.53
CA ILE A 13 17.67 -1.99 -2.79
C ILE A 13 16.70 -1.46 -3.83
N ILE A 14 15.43 -1.80 -3.71
CA ILE A 14 14.35 -1.26 -4.53
C ILE A 14 13.42 -0.43 -3.66
N TRP A 15 12.99 0.71 -4.17
CA TRP A 15 12.04 1.56 -3.46
C TRP A 15 11.08 2.29 -4.40
N THR A 16 9.94 2.68 -3.85
CA THR A 16 8.88 3.44 -4.53
C THR A 16 8.89 4.90 -4.09
N SER A 17 8.18 5.73 -4.85
CA SER A 17 7.78 7.09 -4.48
C SER A 17 6.51 7.41 -5.22
N GLU A 18 5.60 8.13 -4.58
CA GLU A 18 4.37 8.62 -5.21
C GLU A 18 4.63 9.81 -6.14
N GLY A 19 5.79 10.45 -5.99
CA GLY A 19 6.11 11.69 -6.67
C GLY A 19 5.34 12.87 -6.07
N ASN A 20 5.00 13.83 -6.91
CA ASN A 20 4.17 14.97 -6.53
C ASN A 20 3.38 15.36 -7.78
N ILE A 21 2.24 14.68 -7.95
CA ILE A 21 1.43 14.74 -9.16
C ILE A 21 0.97 16.17 -9.43
N ASN A 22 0.60 16.92 -8.39
CA ASN A 22 0.17 18.32 -8.50
C ASN A 22 1.29 19.22 -9.05
N ASN A 23 2.55 18.89 -8.78
CA ASN A 23 3.72 19.61 -9.29
C ASN A 23 4.33 18.96 -10.55
N GLY A 24 3.64 18.01 -11.17
CA GLY A 24 4.10 17.30 -12.36
C GLY A 24 5.28 16.35 -12.13
N LEU A 25 5.63 16.05 -10.87
CA LEU A 25 6.66 15.07 -10.54
C LEU A 25 6.05 13.68 -10.58
N LYS A 26 6.54 12.86 -11.51
CA LYS A 26 6.05 11.48 -11.67
C LYS A 26 6.42 10.59 -10.47
N PRO A 27 5.60 9.57 -10.18
CA PRO A 27 6.00 8.50 -9.26
C PRO A 27 7.20 7.75 -9.85
N PHE A 28 7.82 6.88 -9.06
CA PHE A 28 8.86 5.99 -9.60
C PHE A 28 8.96 4.69 -8.81
N ILE A 29 9.65 3.73 -9.45
CA ILE A 29 10.20 2.54 -8.79
C ILE A 29 11.67 2.50 -9.20
N ARG A 30 12.58 2.56 -8.23
CA ARG A 30 14.02 2.67 -8.48
C ARG A 30 14.79 1.59 -7.76
N ILE A 31 15.95 1.25 -8.33
CA ILE A 31 16.89 0.28 -7.81
C ILE A 31 18.24 0.96 -7.60
N ALA A 32 18.89 0.66 -6.47
CA ALA A 32 20.26 1.04 -6.14
C ALA A 32 21.03 -0.20 -5.69
N ASP A 33 22.37 -0.14 -5.72
CA ASP A 33 23.19 -1.10 -4.97
C ASP A 33 23.14 -0.80 -3.46
N THR A 34 23.71 -1.69 -2.67
CA THR A 34 23.77 -1.56 -1.19
C THR A 34 24.58 -0.36 -0.70
N ASN A 35 25.38 0.29 -1.58
CA ASN A 35 26.07 1.55 -1.26
C ASN A 35 25.23 2.79 -1.61
N GLY A 36 23.98 2.59 -2.07
CA GLY A 36 23.06 3.66 -2.44
C GLY A 36 23.30 4.25 -3.84
N ARG A 37 24.16 3.64 -4.67
CA ARG A 37 24.36 4.11 -6.04
C ARG A 37 23.17 3.66 -6.90
N PHE A 38 22.50 4.63 -7.51
CA PHE A 38 21.42 4.39 -8.46
C PHE A 38 21.85 3.45 -9.61
N LEU A 39 21.03 2.44 -9.87
CA LEU A 39 21.24 1.44 -10.91
C LEU A 39 20.20 1.54 -12.04
N LYS A 40 18.91 1.61 -11.69
CA LYS A 40 17.81 1.55 -12.68
C LYS A 40 16.53 2.21 -12.14
N GLU A 41 15.73 2.76 -13.04
CA GLU A 41 14.33 3.14 -12.81
C GLU A 41 13.42 2.28 -13.69
N MET A 42 12.28 1.83 -13.16
CA MET A 42 11.30 1.06 -13.92
C MET A 42 10.53 1.95 -14.90
N ILE A 43 10.11 1.35 -16.01
CA ILE A 43 9.36 2.03 -17.08
C ILE A 43 7.89 2.02 -16.70
N LEU A 44 7.39 3.18 -16.27
CA LEU A 44 5.97 3.34 -15.91
C LEU A 44 5.04 3.15 -17.10
N ALA A 45 3.88 2.54 -16.85
CA ALA A 45 2.75 2.64 -17.77
C ALA A 45 2.21 4.09 -17.81
N ASN A 46 1.74 4.53 -18.98
CA ASN A 46 1.28 5.92 -19.17
C ASN A 46 0.19 6.36 -18.20
N ARG A 47 -0.65 5.43 -17.71
CA ARG A 47 -1.71 5.70 -16.73
C ARG A 47 -1.19 6.23 -15.38
N TYR A 48 0.07 5.95 -15.05
CA TYR A 48 0.71 6.37 -13.80
C TYR A 48 1.50 7.67 -13.95
N LEU A 49 1.49 8.31 -15.12
CA LEU A 49 2.19 9.57 -15.34
C LEU A 49 1.29 10.76 -14.95
N PRO A 50 1.86 11.81 -14.32
CA PRO A 50 1.18 13.09 -14.19
C PRO A 50 0.75 13.58 -15.57
N ASN A 51 -0.45 14.15 -15.64
CA ASN A 51 -1.01 14.68 -16.86
C ASN A 51 -1.92 15.87 -16.55
N THR A 52 -2.30 16.63 -17.58
CA THR A 52 -3.10 17.85 -17.42
C THR A 52 -4.61 17.60 -17.44
N ASN A 53 -5.07 16.35 -17.61
CA ASN A 53 -6.49 16.02 -17.64
C ASN A 53 -6.97 15.70 -16.22
N SER A 54 -7.80 16.57 -15.66
CA SER A 54 -8.33 16.44 -14.29
C SER A 54 -9.23 15.21 -14.08
N ASN A 55 -9.60 14.49 -15.14
CA ASN A 55 -10.45 13.31 -15.09
C ASN A 55 -9.68 11.99 -15.30
N SER A 56 -8.34 12.03 -15.32
CA SER A 56 -7.53 10.82 -15.53
C SER A 56 -6.16 10.89 -14.89
N GLY A 57 -5.61 9.74 -14.52
CA GLY A 57 -4.29 9.55 -13.97
C GLY A 57 -4.26 9.42 -12.44
N PRO A 58 -3.04 9.45 -11.88
CA PRO A 58 -2.84 9.29 -10.44
C PRO A 58 -3.36 10.48 -9.65
N ARG A 59 -3.71 10.22 -8.40
CA ARG A 59 -3.97 11.26 -7.39
C ARG A 59 -2.65 11.68 -6.76
N ASN A 60 -2.57 12.93 -6.32
CA ASN A 60 -1.43 13.36 -5.53
C ASN A 60 -1.52 12.73 -4.14
N ASN A 61 -0.45 12.08 -3.66
CA ASN A 61 -0.46 11.33 -2.39
C ASN A 61 -1.53 10.22 -2.42
N GLY A 62 -1.34 9.27 -3.33
CA GLY A 62 -2.34 8.28 -3.72
C GLY A 62 -1.85 7.25 -4.74
N VAL A 63 -0.54 7.05 -4.89
CA VAL A 63 0.18 6.27 -5.91
C VAL A 63 0.98 5.15 -5.24
N PHE A 64 2.24 4.89 -5.62
CA PHE A 64 2.97 3.67 -5.25
C PHE A 64 3.43 3.66 -3.79
N GLU A 65 2.50 3.32 -2.92
CA GLU A 65 2.66 3.30 -1.47
C GLU A 65 3.32 2.02 -0.95
N SER A 66 3.11 0.91 -1.67
CA SER A 66 3.58 -0.39 -1.21
C SER A 66 4.28 -1.17 -2.30
N LEU A 67 5.26 -1.96 -1.89
CA LEU A 67 6.11 -2.78 -2.74
C LEU A 67 6.37 -4.15 -2.09
N THR A 68 6.38 -5.22 -2.87
CA THR A 68 6.91 -6.52 -2.45
C THR A 68 7.63 -7.21 -3.60
N LEU A 69 8.59 -8.08 -3.28
CA LEU A 69 9.13 -9.02 -4.25
C LEU A 69 8.03 -10.01 -4.63
N SER A 70 8.04 -10.49 -5.87
CA SER A 70 7.16 -11.59 -6.25
C SER A 70 7.68 -12.92 -5.73
N GLN A 71 6.79 -13.82 -5.36
CA GLN A 71 7.12 -15.16 -4.85
C GLN A 71 7.84 -16.03 -5.88
N ASP A 72 7.67 -15.74 -7.17
CA ASP A 72 8.39 -16.42 -8.25
C ASP A 72 9.72 -15.73 -8.66
N GLU A 73 10.12 -14.69 -7.92
CA GLU A 73 11.36 -13.90 -8.09
C GLU A 73 11.53 -13.22 -9.47
N LYS A 74 10.47 -13.17 -10.29
CA LYS A 74 10.54 -12.57 -11.63
C LYS A 74 10.37 -11.05 -11.61
N GLY A 75 9.89 -10.48 -10.51
CA GLY A 75 9.53 -9.09 -10.46
C GLY A 75 9.12 -8.63 -9.09
N TYR A 76 8.33 -7.56 -9.10
CA TYR A 76 7.84 -6.89 -7.92
C TYR A 76 6.37 -6.57 -8.11
N TRP A 77 5.61 -6.67 -7.04
CA TRP A 77 4.26 -6.12 -6.99
C TRP A 77 4.31 -4.75 -6.32
N VAL A 78 3.66 -3.77 -6.92
CA VAL A 78 3.43 -2.45 -6.34
C VAL A 78 1.93 -2.20 -6.21
N ALA A 79 1.49 -1.60 -5.11
CA ALA A 79 0.10 -1.20 -4.92
C ALA A 79 -0.03 0.32 -4.97
N MET A 80 -1.13 0.78 -5.55
CA MET A 80 -1.54 2.16 -5.34
C MET A 80 -2.21 2.32 -3.97
N GLU A 81 -1.97 3.43 -3.28
CA GLU A 81 -2.74 3.80 -2.07
C GLU A 81 -4.20 4.02 -2.43
N LEU A 82 -4.45 4.81 -3.49
CA LEU A 82 -5.78 5.26 -3.91
C LEU A 82 -6.09 4.93 -5.38
N PRO A 83 -7.37 4.92 -5.78
CA PRO A 83 -7.75 4.66 -7.16
C PRO A 83 -7.23 5.72 -8.12
N LEU A 84 -6.89 5.33 -9.35
CA LEU A 84 -6.78 6.29 -10.44
C LEU A 84 -8.09 7.07 -10.60
N ILE A 85 -8.01 8.33 -11.05
CA ILE A 85 -9.17 9.22 -11.14
C ILE A 85 -10.26 8.62 -12.05
N GLU A 86 -9.86 8.00 -13.16
CA GLU A 86 -10.77 7.37 -14.12
C GLU A 86 -11.28 5.99 -13.69
N ASP A 87 -10.68 5.36 -12.66
CA ASP A 87 -11.05 4.02 -12.20
C ASP A 87 -12.15 4.07 -11.14
N GLY A 88 -12.10 5.05 -10.23
CA GLY A 88 -13.10 5.21 -9.18
C GLY A 88 -12.83 6.39 -8.23
N VAL A 89 -13.71 6.50 -7.24
CA VAL A 89 -13.66 7.56 -6.23
C VAL A 89 -12.79 7.15 -5.06
N GLU A 90 -12.26 8.11 -4.31
CA GLU A 90 -11.59 7.84 -3.03
C GLU A 90 -12.61 7.30 -2.00
N PRO A 91 -12.18 6.46 -1.05
CA PRO A 91 -13.04 6.03 0.04
C PRO A 91 -13.60 7.20 0.85
N THR A 92 -14.85 7.06 1.30
CA THR A 92 -15.50 8.01 2.22
C THR A 92 -16.06 7.24 3.42
N LEU A 93 -16.79 7.88 4.34
CA LEU A 93 -17.51 7.17 5.41
C LEU A 93 -18.63 6.25 4.91
N ALA A 94 -19.16 6.51 3.71
CA ALA A 94 -20.08 5.62 3.04
C ALA A 94 -19.32 4.61 2.18
N GLU A 95 -19.91 3.44 1.95
CA GLU A 95 -19.37 2.49 0.99
C GLU A 95 -19.29 3.14 -0.40
N THR A 96 -18.12 3.05 -1.02
CA THR A 96 -17.82 3.58 -2.34
C THR A 96 -17.35 2.46 -3.27
N ASN A 97 -17.28 2.75 -4.57
CA ASN A 97 -16.51 1.92 -5.50
C ASN A 97 -15.13 2.57 -5.66
N SER A 98 -14.16 2.04 -4.91
CA SER A 98 -12.78 2.53 -4.78
C SER A 98 -11.78 1.43 -5.18
N PRO A 99 -11.76 1.05 -6.47
CA PRO A 99 -10.84 0.02 -6.97
C PRO A 99 -9.43 0.57 -7.16
N VAL A 100 -8.46 -0.03 -6.47
CA VAL A 100 -7.03 0.25 -6.66
C VAL A 100 -6.36 -0.84 -7.49
N ARG A 101 -5.32 -0.45 -8.22
CA ARG A 101 -4.51 -1.38 -9.02
C ARG A 101 -3.31 -1.84 -8.20
N ILE A 102 -3.13 -3.15 -8.11
CA ILE A 102 -1.87 -3.79 -7.70
C ILE A 102 -1.21 -4.31 -8.96
N ALA A 103 0.00 -3.83 -9.25
CA ALA A 103 0.65 -4.05 -10.53
C ALA A 103 1.95 -4.85 -10.38
N PHE A 104 2.15 -5.82 -11.26
CA PHE A 104 3.37 -6.57 -11.38
C PHE A 104 4.33 -5.89 -12.36
N VAL A 105 5.55 -5.65 -11.91
CA VAL A 105 6.65 -5.08 -12.67
C VAL A 105 7.73 -6.12 -12.84
N ASN A 106 8.02 -6.49 -14.07
CA ASN A 106 9.03 -7.49 -14.39
C ASN A 106 10.44 -6.91 -14.15
N LYS A 107 11.24 -7.60 -13.33
CA LYS A 107 12.57 -7.14 -12.93
C LYS A 107 13.52 -6.98 -14.13
N LYS A 108 13.45 -7.92 -15.09
CA LYS A 108 14.31 -7.95 -16.27
C LYS A 108 13.94 -6.85 -17.26
N THR A 109 12.68 -6.79 -17.69
CA THR A 109 12.22 -5.81 -18.69
C THR A 109 12.05 -4.41 -18.09
N GLY A 110 11.81 -4.33 -16.78
CA GLY A 110 11.47 -3.10 -16.06
C GLY A 110 10.07 -2.58 -16.38
N ARG A 111 9.19 -3.39 -16.99
CA ARG A 111 7.86 -2.97 -17.46
C ARG A 111 6.77 -3.57 -16.59
N PHE A 112 5.66 -2.85 -16.52
CA PHE A 112 4.41 -3.32 -15.95
C PHE A 112 3.81 -4.37 -16.91
N GLU A 113 3.54 -5.57 -16.42
CA GLU A 113 3.11 -6.71 -17.25
C GLU A 113 1.74 -7.28 -16.85
N LYS A 114 1.28 -7.04 -15.62
CA LYS A 114 -0.02 -7.50 -15.10
C LYS A 114 -0.54 -6.51 -14.07
N GLU A 115 -1.84 -6.28 -14.04
CA GLU A 115 -2.50 -5.49 -13.01
C GLU A 115 -3.70 -6.28 -12.49
N ILE A 116 -3.87 -6.34 -11.17
CA ILE A 116 -5.04 -6.93 -10.50
C ILE A 116 -5.76 -5.83 -9.71
N VAL A 117 -7.07 -6.01 -9.49
CA VAL A 117 -7.89 -5.00 -8.82
C VAL A 117 -8.21 -5.41 -7.40
N TYR A 118 -7.88 -4.52 -6.47
CA TYR A 118 -8.24 -4.59 -5.06
C TYR A 118 -9.29 -3.51 -4.76
N GLU A 119 -10.32 -3.85 -4.00
CA GLU A 119 -11.33 -2.87 -3.58
C GLU A 119 -10.98 -2.35 -2.19
N LEU A 120 -10.81 -1.04 -2.02
CA LEU A 120 -10.62 -0.44 -0.69
C LEU A 120 -11.91 -0.51 0.14
N ASN A 121 -11.78 -0.60 1.47
CA ASN A 121 -12.94 -0.33 2.32
C ASN A 121 -13.18 1.18 2.43
N LYS A 122 -14.34 1.54 2.95
CA LYS A 122 -14.66 2.88 3.41
C LYS A 122 -13.68 3.38 4.50
N VAL A 123 -13.73 4.69 4.74
CA VAL A 123 -13.14 5.32 5.92
C VAL A 123 -13.84 4.81 7.19
N GLU A 124 -13.06 4.53 8.23
CA GLU A 124 -13.56 3.88 9.45
C GLU A 124 -14.25 4.84 10.43
N ARG A 125 -13.77 6.09 10.50
CA ARG A 125 -14.23 7.10 11.46
C ARG A 125 -14.36 8.46 10.79
N PRO A 126 -15.32 9.31 11.17
CA PRO A 126 -15.37 10.68 10.66
C PRO A 126 -14.22 11.50 11.23
N ALA A 127 -13.72 12.48 10.48
CA ALA A 127 -12.95 13.57 11.06
C ALA A 127 -13.79 14.34 12.12
N ILE A 128 -13.15 14.81 13.19
CA ILE A 128 -13.83 15.49 14.32
C ILE A 128 -13.17 16.83 14.66
N ASN A 129 -13.74 17.56 15.63
CA ASN A 129 -13.18 18.83 16.13
C ASN A 129 -12.98 19.91 15.05
N GLY A 130 -13.87 19.93 14.05
CA GLY A 130 -13.83 20.90 12.94
C GLY A 130 -12.83 20.55 11.83
N ALA A 131 -12.13 19.41 11.93
CA ALA A 131 -11.32 18.88 10.85
C ALA A 131 -12.19 18.20 9.78
N THR A 132 -11.64 18.06 8.58
CA THR A 132 -12.35 17.48 7.42
C THR A 132 -11.53 16.42 6.68
N PHE A 133 -10.28 16.18 7.09
CA PHE A 133 -9.41 15.27 6.38
C PHE A 133 -9.57 13.84 6.91
N GLU A 134 -9.88 12.95 5.98
CA GLU A 134 -10.04 11.51 6.21
C GLU A 134 -9.65 10.74 4.94
N VAL A 135 -9.08 9.55 5.11
CA VAL A 135 -8.63 8.69 4.01
C VAL A 135 -8.64 7.21 4.44
N ASN A 136 -8.73 6.31 3.48
CA ASN A 136 -8.37 4.90 3.65
C ASN A 136 -7.64 4.43 2.38
N GLY A 137 -6.53 3.72 2.55
CA GLY A 137 -5.67 3.31 1.44
C GLY A 137 -4.87 2.06 1.75
N ILE A 138 -4.29 1.45 0.70
CA ILE A 138 -3.27 0.41 0.88
C ILE A 138 -1.96 1.09 1.26
N VAL A 139 -1.42 0.72 2.43
CA VAL A 139 -0.14 1.26 2.93
C VAL A 139 0.96 0.20 3.06
N GLY A 140 0.60 -1.08 3.03
CA GLY A 140 1.57 -2.17 3.06
C GLY A 140 1.15 -3.38 2.22
N LEU A 141 2.15 -4.06 1.65
CA LEU A 141 1.95 -5.22 0.77
C LEU A 141 3.07 -6.24 0.98
N ILE A 142 2.69 -7.51 1.11
CA ILE A 142 3.58 -8.68 0.98
C ILE A 142 2.86 -9.74 0.17
N GLU A 143 3.52 -10.31 -0.84
CA GLU A 143 3.09 -11.57 -1.45
C GLU A 143 3.68 -12.70 -0.61
N TYR A 144 2.85 -13.54 0.02
CA TYR A 144 3.30 -14.60 0.93
C TYR A 144 3.26 -16.01 0.33
N ASP A 145 2.56 -16.14 -0.80
CA ASP A 145 2.48 -17.29 -1.71
C ASP A 145 2.03 -16.75 -3.10
N ILE A 146 2.16 -17.52 -4.17
CA ILE A 146 1.89 -17.05 -5.54
C ILE A 146 0.45 -16.52 -5.67
N ASN A 147 0.32 -15.23 -6.02
CA ASN A 147 -0.94 -14.48 -6.08
C ASN A 147 -1.73 -14.43 -4.74
N ARG A 148 -1.04 -14.59 -3.60
CA ARG A 148 -1.59 -14.50 -2.25
C ARG A 148 -0.88 -13.41 -1.47
N PHE A 149 -1.64 -12.47 -0.91
CA PHE A 149 -1.06 -11.26 -0.32
C PHE A 149 -1.57 -11.02 1.09
N PHE A 150 -0.70 -10.46 1.92
CA PHE A 150 -1.12 -9.64 3.04
C PHE A 150 -1.13 -8.19 2.58
N VAL A 151 -2.29 -7.56 2.69
CA VAL A 151 -2.50 -6.14 2.39
C VAL A 151 -2.83 -5.42 3.69
N LEU A 152 -2.06 -4.39 3.99
CA LEU A 152 -2.28 -3.49 5.11
C LEU A 152 -3.10 -2.31 4.61
N GLU A 153 -4.34 -2.18 5.09
CA GLU A 153 -5.13 -0.97 4.91
C GLU A 153 -5.04 -0.11 6.17
N ARG A 154 -4.88 1.20 5.97
CA ARG A 154 -4.92 2.18 7.03
C ARG A 154 -5.95 3.24 6.69
N SER A 155 -6.93 3.37 7.57
CA SER A 155 -7.82 4.52 7.58
C SER A 155 -7.32 5.55 8.59
N TYR A 156 -7.31 6.82 8.20
CA TYR A 156 -6.98 7.93 9.08
C TYR A 156 -8.04 9.00 9.01
N SER A 157 -8.35 9.55 10.18
CA SER A 157 -9.32 10.63 10.33
C SER A 157 -8.77 11.64 11.34
N MET A 158 -8.75 12.91 10.95
CA MET A 158 -8.12 13.95 11.76
C MET A 158 -8.98 14.34 12.98
N GLY A 159 -8.30 14.72 14.08
CA GLY A 159 -8.93 15.36 15.25
C GLY A 159 -9.05 14.48 16.48
N TYR A 160 -8.59 13.22 16.43
CA TYR A 160 -8.60 12.30 17.58
C TYR A 160 -7.30 12.40 18.39
N GLU A 161 -7.43 12.26 19.71
CA GLU A 161 -6.30 12.20 20.64
C GLU A 161 -5.48 10.90 20.51
N ASP A 162 -6.09 9.85 19.95
CA ASP A 162 -5.47 8.54 19.73
C ASP A 162 -4.69 8.44 18.41
N GLY A 163 -4.49 9.57 17.72
CA GLY A 163 -3.80 9.66 16.44
C GLY A 163 -4.69 9.44 15.21
N GLY A 164 -5.97 9.06 15.36
CA GLY A 164 -6.89 9.03 14.23
C GLY A 164 -6.79 7.79 13.34
N ASN A 165 -5.79 6.92 13.52
CA ASN A 165 -5.58 5.72 12.72
C ASN A 165 -6.49 4.54 13.11
N THR A 166 -6.91 3.78 12.12
CA THR A 166 -7.49 2.44 12.23
C THR A 166 -6.82 1.57 11.18
N VAL A 167 -6.09 0.54 11.63
CA VAL A 167 -5.23 -0.28 10.78
C VAL A 167 -5.76 -1.71 10.75
N LYS A 168 -5.74 -2.33 9.57
CA LYS A 168 -6.20 -3.71 9.35
C LYS A 168 -5.29 -4.45 8.37
N ILE A 169 -5.08 -5.74 8.62
CA ILE A 169 -4.42 -6.66 7.69
C ILE A 169 -5.48 -7.53 7.04
N TYR A 170 -5.44 -7.63 5.72
CA TYR A 170 -6.29 -8.49 4.91
C TYR A 170 -5.47 -9.62 4.29
N ASP A 171 -6.02 -10.83 4.35
CA ASP A 171 -5.58 -11.95 3.52
C ASP A 171 -6.29 -11.87 2.16
N VAL A 172 -5.51 -11.86 1.08
CA VAL A 172 -5.96 -11.55 -0.27
C VAL A 172 -5.61 -12.67 -1.23
N ASP A 173 -6.62 -13.13 -1.96
CA ASP A 173 -6.53 -14.13 -3.01
C ASP A 173 -6.74 -13.50 -4.40
N ALA A 174 -5.67 -13.45 -5.19
CA ALA A 174 -5.71 -12.97 -6.57
C ALA A 174 -5.67 -14.11 -7.62
N SER A 175 -5.76 -15.38 -7.21
CA SER A 175 -5.65 -16.55 -8.10
C SER A 175 -6.70 -16.56 -9.22
N LYS A 176 -7.86 -15.92 -8.99
CA LYS A 176 -8.96 -15.78 -9.95
C LYS A 176 -9.14 -14.35 -10.47
N ALA A 177 -8.28 -13.42 -10.08
CA ALA A 177 -8.40 -12.03 -10.50
C ALA A 177 -8.08 -11.88 -11.99
N THR A 178 -8.84 -11.04 -12.67
CA THR A 178 -8.60 -10.70 -14.08
C THR A 178 -7.38 -9.78 -14.19
N ASP A 179 -6.53 -10.02 -15.19
CA ASP A 179 -5.51 -9.03 -15.55
C ASP A 179 -6.15 -7.84 -16.27
N VAL A 180 -6.09 -6.68 -15.64
CA VAL A 180 -6.69 -5.42 -16.11
C VAL A 180 -5.68 -4.46 -16.74
N SER A 181 -4.44 -4.91 -16.98
CA SER A 181 -3.34 -4.08 -17.51
C SER A 181 -3.68 -3.39 -18.84
N SER A 182 -4.51 -4.05 -19.67
CA SER A 182 -4.97 -3.52 -20.96
C SER A 182 -6.15 -2.54 -20.86
N LEU A 183 -6.86 -2.50 -19.72
CA LEU A 183 -8.04 -1.65 -19.54
C LEU A 183 -7.63 -0.21 -19.24
N LYS A 184 -8.06 0.74 -20.07
CA LYS A 184 -7.77 2.16 -19.83
C LYS A 184 -8.42 2.69 -18.55
N SER A 185 -9.61 2.23 -18.23
CA SER A 185 -10.36 2.54 -17.01
C SER A 185 -11.06 1.27 -16.51
N LEU A 186 -11.22 1.16 -15.19
CA LEU A 186 -12.03 0.14 -14.52
C LEU A 186 -13.51 0.51 -14.47
N LEU A 187 -13.87 1.78 -14.67
CA LEU A 187 -15.25 2.23 -14.61
C LEU A 187 -16.04 1.64 -15.79
N GLY A 188 -17.11 0.90 -15.47
CA GLY A 188 -17.97 0.25 -16.47
C GLY A 188 -17.36 -0.98 -17.16
N ALA A 189 -16.14 -1.39 -16.78
CA ALA A 189 -15.52 -2.60 -17.29
C ALA A 189 -15.98 -3.84 -16.50
N ASN A 190 -16.00 -5.00 -17.17
CA ASN A 190 -16.26 -6.29 -16.52
C ASN A 190 -14.93 -6.98 -16.22
N TYR A 191 -14.67 -7.22 -14.94
CA TYR A 191 -13.47 -7.94 -14.48
C TYR A 191 -13.75 -8.56 -13.10
N THR A 192 -12.94 -9.56 -12.73
CA THR A 192 -12.96 -10.17 -11.40
C THR A 192 -11.91 -9.51 -10.53
N LYS A 193 -12.34 -8.85 -9.44
CA LYS A 193 -11.48 -8.33 -8.37
C LYS A 193 -10.84 -9.48 -7.59
N VAL A 194 -9.77 -9.19 -6.85
CA VAL A 194 -9.25 -10.13 -5.84
C VAL A 194 -10.32 -10.43 -4.78
N THR A 195 -10.22 -11.56 -4.10
CA THR A 195 -11.01 -11.82 -2.89
C THR A 195 -10.19 -11.40 -1.68
N LYS A 196 -10.77 -10.61 -0.76
CA LYS A 196 -10.10 -10.22 0.49
C LYS A 196 -10.88 -10.71 1.71
N LYS A 197 -10.18 -11.08 2.77
CA LYS A 197 -10.72 -11.46 4.08
C LYS A 197 -9.96 -10.70 5.16
N LEU A 198 -10.68 -10.09 6.11
CA LEU A 198 -10.04 -9.49 7.28
C LEU A 198 -9.29 -10.57 8.05
N LEU A 199 -7.97 -10.41 8.18
CA LEU A 199 -7.11 -11.31 8.94
C LEU A 199 -6.90 -10.78 10.35
N PHE A 200 -6.61 -9.47 10.47
CA PHE A 200 -6.30 -8.86 11.76
C PHE A 200 -6.76 -7.40 11.81
N ASN A 201 -7.28 -6.98 12.96
CA ASN A 201 -7.63 -5.59 13.24
C ASN A 201 -6.85 -5.13 14.48
N PHE A 202 -6.03 -4.09 14.33
CA PHE A 202 -5.16 -3.60 15.40
C PHE A 202 -5.94 -3.06 16.61
N GLU A 203 -7.21 -2.68 16.42
CA GLU A 203 -8.11 -2.35 17.54
C GLU A 203 -8.21 -3.47 18.59
N THR A 204 -8.07 -4.73 18.16
CA THR A 204 -8.18 -5.89 19.06
C THR A 204 -7.07 -5.98 20.10
N ILE A 205 -5.91 -5.36 19.82
CA ILE A 205 -4.74 -5.31 20.71
C ILE A 205 -4.48 -3.90 21.23
N ARG A 206 -5.32 -2.91 20.90
CA ARG A 206 -5.07 -1.50 21.24
C ARG A 206 -4.71 -1.30 22.71
N LYS A 207 -5.45 -1.94 23.62
CA LYS A 207 -5.22 -1.87 25.08
C LYS A 207 -3.85 -2.37 25.52
N ASP A 208 -3.21 -3.23 24.72
CA ASP A 208 -1.92 -3.85 25.01
C ASP A 208 -0.76 -3.04 24.39
N LEU A 209 -1.07 -2.03 23.56
CA LEU A 209 -0.11 -1.11 22.96
C LEU A 209 0.21 0.07 23.89
N THR A 210 1.40 0.64 23.74
CA THR A 210 1.83 1.84 24.45
C THR A 210 0.79 2.96 24.30
N ASN A 211 0.34 3.52 25.43
CA ASN A 211 -0.67 4.57 25.51
C ASN A 211 -2.03 4.23 24.87
N ALA A 212 -2.31 2.95 24.60
CA ALA A 212 -3.48 2.52 23.85
C ALA A 212 -3.61 3.16 22.45
N ILE A 213 -2.47 3.39 21.80
CA ILE A 213 -2.38 4.00 20.46
C ILE A 213 -2.01 2.93 19.43
N VAL A 214 -2.81 2.86 18.38
CA VAL A 214 -2.43 2.26 17.09
C VAL A 214 -1.94 3.43 16.24
N ASP A 215 -0.64 3.48 15.97
CA ASP A 215 -0.05 4.62 15.27
C ASP A 215 -0.11 4.45 13.73
N ASN A 216 0.62 5.28 12.98
CA ASN A 216 0.68 5.27 11.52
C ASN A 216 1.40 4.04 10.96
N ILE A 217 0.87 2.84 11.20
CA ILE A 217 1.47 1.58 10.75
C ILE A 217 1.34 1.45 9.24
N GLU A 218 2.48 1.48 8.56
CA GLU A 218 2.58 1.44 7.09
C GLU A 218 3.67 0.45 6.63
N GLY A 219 4.69 0.20 7.46
CA GLY A 219 5.70 -0.81 7.17
C GLY A 219 5.24 -2.22 7.52
N LEU A 220 5.51 -3.18 6.63
CA LEU A 220 5.16 -4.59 6.77
C LEU A 220 6.27 -5.47 6.16
N THR A 221 6.82 -6.40 6.93
CA THR A 221 7.82 -7.39 6.45
C THR A 221 7.70 -8.72 7.18
N PHE A 222 8.09 -9.82 6.54
CA PHE A 222 8.45 -11.03 7.28
C PHE A 222 9.80 -10.83 7.98
N GLY A 223 9.96 -11.43 9.15
CA GLY A 223 11.26 -11.63 9.81
C GLY A 223 11.71 -13.10 9.72
N PRO A 224 12.74 -13.50 10.49
CA PRO A 224 13.12 -14.89 10.62
C PRO A 224 11.98 -15.75 11.18
N ASP A 225 11.88 -17.00 10.75
CA ASP A 225 10.91 -17.94 11.33
C ASP A 225 11.20 -18.16 12.83
N PHE A 226 10.14 -18.34 13.61
CA PHE A 226 10.26 -18.77 14.99
C PHE A 226 10.77 -20.22 15.07
N ASN A 227 11.31 -20.62 16.22
CA ASN A 227 11.87 -21.96 16.43
C ASN A 227 10.86 -23.11 16.22
N ASN A 228 9.56 -22.83 16.31
CA ASN A 228 8.49 -23.77 16.04
C ASN A 228 8.09 -23.85 14.55
N GLY A 229 8.76 -23.08 13.68
CA GLY A 229 8.51 -23.04 12.24
C GLY A 229 7.32 -22.17 11.81
N ASN A 230 6.78 -21.34 12.72
CA ASN A 230 5.83 -20.30 12.38
C ASN A 230 6.56 -19.07 11.83
N ARG A 231 5.93 -18.38 10.88
CA ARG A 231 6.51 -17.17 10.29
C ARG A 231 6.35 -15.99 11.23
N SER A 232 7.36 -15.13 11.31
CA SER A 232 7.26 -13.86 12.01
C SER A 232 6.85 -12.76 11.05
N LEU A 233 5.87 -11.94 11.46
CA LEU A 233 5.43 -10.76 10.71
C LEU A 233 5.70 -9.53 11.57
N ILE A 234 6.48 -8.60 11.03
CA ILE A 234 6.85 -7.35 11.69
C ILE A 234 6.12 -6.21 11.00
N VAL A 235 5.50 -5.35 11.80
CA VAL A 235 4.97 -4.07 11.33
C VAL A 235 5.62 -2.92 12.06
N ILE A 236 5.70 -1.78 11.40
CA ILE A 236 6.29 -0.56 11.95
C ILE A 236 5.47 0.68 11.60
N ALA A 237 5.36 1.59 12.56
CA ALA A 237 4.75 2.89 12.37
C ALA A 237 5.73 3.90 11.76
N ASP A 238 5.22 4.67 10.80
CA ASP A 238 5.84 5.91 10.37
C ASP A 238 5.57 7.03 11.39
N ASN A 239 6.49 7.98 11.48
CA ASN A 239 6.43 9.11 12.39
C ASN A 239 5.98 10.43 11.69
N ASN A 240 5.53 10.38 10.43
CA ASN A 240 4.88 11.44 9.65
C ASN A 240 5.57 12.82 9.72
N PHE A 241 6.82 12.88 10.16
CA PHE A 241 7.51 14.10 10.60
C PHE A 241 6.64 15.05 11.44
N SER A 242 5.68 14.53 12.22
CA SER A 242 4.67 15.39 12.84
C SER A 242 5.26 16.26 13.95
N LEU A 243 4.94 17.55 13.89
CA LEU A 243 5.18 18.51 14.98
C LEU A 243 4.01 18.57 15.97
N TYR A 244 2.92 17.85 15.70
CA TYR A 244 1.65 17.95 16.41
C TYR A 244 1.23 16.58 16.97
N GLY A 245 1.15 16.49 18.30
CA GLY A 245 0.77 15.28 19.02
C GLY A 245 1.89 14.25 19.19
N PRO A 246 1.76 13.31 20.14
CA PRO A 246 2.72 12.22 20.28
C PRO A 246 2.59 11.26 19.10
N GLN A 247 3.69 11.01 18.41
CA GLN A 247 3.82 9.88 17.50
C GLN A 247 4.86 8.91 18.05
N LEU A 248 4.48 7.64 18.10
CA LEU A 248 5.22 6.56 18.70
C LEU A 248 6.02 5.84 17.61
N ASN A 249 7.31 5.62 17.87
CA ASN A 249 8.06 4.60 17.15
C ASN A 249 7.53 3.23 17.60
N GLN A 250 6.53 2.71 16.89
CA GLN A 250 5.86 1.46 17.22
C GLN A 250 6.37 0.35 16.30
N ILE A 251 6.88 -0.74 16.89
CA ILE A 251 7.24 -1.98 16.19
C ILE A 251 6.46 -3.11 16.85
N ILE A 252 5.66 -3.83 16.07
CA ILE A 252 4.86 -4.95 16.56
C ILE A 252 5.29 -6.21 15.83
N LEU A 253 5.58 -7.26 16.59
CA LEU A 253 5.94 -8.57 16.08
C LEU A 253 4.79 -9.55 16.32
N PHE A 254 4.31 -10.15 15.23
CA PHE A 254 3.31 -11.21 15.24
C PHE A 254 3.94 -12.55 14.91
N GLU A 255 3.39 -13.59 15.52
CA GLU A 255 3.58 -14.98 15.11
C GLU A 255 2.38 -15.42 14.26
N LEU A 256 2.65 -15.92 13.06
CA LEU A 256 1.62 -16.43 12.17
C LEU A 256 1.45 -17.94 12.37
N GLU A 257 0.35 -18.32 12.99
CA GLU A 257 -0.07 -19.71 13.12
C GLU A 257 -0.55 -20.26 11.75
N LYS A 258 -0.24 -21.55 11.50
CA LYS A 258 -0.61 -22.25 10.26
C LYS A 258 -2.06 -22.70 10.24
#